data_AF-A0AA48KMU1-F1
#
_entry.id   AF-A0AA48KMU1-F1
#
_cell.length_a   1.000
_cell.length_b   1.000
_cell.length_c   1.000
_cell.angle_alpha   90.00
_cell.angle_beta   90.00
_cell.angle_gamma   90.00
#
_symmetry.space_group_name_H-M   'P 1'
#
loop_
_entity.id
_entity.type
_entity.pdbx_description
1 polymer ?
#
loop_
_entity_poly.entity_id
_entity_poly.type
_entity_poly.pdbx_seq_one_letter_code
_entity_poly.pdbx_strand_id
1 'polypeptide(L)'
;MKRIMYLILLGCINCVFAQQNSVEVTYKVDLVETEVSEVLKDIYKIAYDNVKFIDFKLLGYAKESLFYREKLLTNDAEKGADIALTILGAKGRFFTNLENGLVYEDLPAFGERFIVKHPVITNEWKLTKNSKSIGKYLCYKATTTYVVNNSKGRFEFPVIAWYAPEINLSFGPKNYSGLPGLILELREKDRIFYADKINLGQLDEKQRKLIAPPKGKKPITQAEFDAIGAKIAKERFGGR
;
A
#
# COMPACT_ATOMS: atom_id res chain seq x y z
N MET A 1 -5.80 -71.73 -13.61
CA MET A 1 -4.99 -70.62 -13.07
C MET A 1 -5.35 -69.33 -13.81
N LYS A 2 -6.30 -68.54 -13.28
CA LYS A 2 -6.66 -67.22 -13.83
C LYS A 2 -6.30 -66.18 -12.77
N ARG A 3 -5.25 -65.40 -13.01
CA ARG A 3 -4.87 -64.26 -12.15
C ARG A 3 -5.67 -63.04 -12.58
N ILE A 4 -6.59 -62.60 -11.74
CA ILE A 4 -7.30 -61.33 -11.87
C ILE A 4 -6.42 -60.27 -11.23
N MET A 5 -5.92 -59.36 -12.04
CA MET A 5 -5.09 -58.23 -11.61
C MET A 5 -6.00 -57.03 -11.39
N TYR A 6 -6.26 -56.69 -10.12
CA TYR A 6 -6.99 -55.48 -9.75
C TYR A 6 -6.06 -54.26 -9.90
N LEU A 7 -6.31 -53.43 -10.92
CA LEU A 7 -5.78 -52.07 -10.98
C LEU A 7 -6.59 -51.17 -10.05
N ILE A 8 -6.00 -50.79 -8.92
CA ILE A 8 -6.53 -49.73 -8.05
C ILE A 8 -6.17 -48.41 -8.72
N LEU A 9 -7.15 -47.79 -9.36
CA LEU A 9 -7.05 -46.43 -9.88
C LEU A 9 -7.15 -45.48 -8.68
N LEU A 10 -6.01 -45.04 -8.15
CA LEU A 10 -5.95 -43.98 -7.15
C LEU A 10 -6.36 -42.67 -7.83
N GLY A 11 -7.64 -42.32 -7.74
CA GLY A 11 -8.15 -41.04 -8.22
C GLY A 11 -7.55 -39.92 -7.38
N CYS A 12 -6.46 -39.33 -7.86
CA CYS A 12 -6.02 -38.01 -7.40
C CYS A 12 -7.17 -37.03 -7.71
N ILE A 13 -7.94 -36.69 -6.69
CA ILE A 13 -8.84 -35.53 -6.72
C ILE A 13 -7.92 -34.32 -6.88
N ASN A 14 -7.68 -33.94 -8.14
CA ASN A 14 -7.20 -32.61 -8.46
C ASN A 14 -8.32 -31.66 -8.04
N CYS A 15 -8.31 -31.24 -6.77
CA CYS A 15 -8.89 -29.96 -6.41
C CYS A 15 -8.08 -28.92 -7.18
N VAL A 16 -8.55 -28.58 -8.38
CA VAL A 16 -8.21 -27.33 -9.04
C VAL A 16 -8.72 -26.26 -8.09
N PHE A 17 -7.89 -25.88 -7.11
CA PHE A 17 -8.03 -24.57 -6.49
C PHE A 17 -7.93 -23.61 -7.67
N ALA A 18 -9.06 -23.05 -8.09
CA ALA A 18 -9.05 -21.88 -8.95
C ALA A 18 -8.20 -20.85 -8.21
N GLN A 19 -6.94 -20.73 -8.61
CA GLN A 19 -5.98 -19.95 -7.87
C GLN A 19 -6.47 -18.52 -7.95
N GLN A 20 -6.78 -17.96 -6.78
CA GLN A 20 -7.42 -16.67 -6.69
C GLN A 20 -6.38 -15.60 -6.97
N ASN A 21 -6.12 -15.39 -8.24
CA ASN A 21 -4.97 -14.63 -8.72
C ASN A 21 -5.29 -13.14 -8.85
N SER A 22 -6.45 -12.69 -8.40
CA SER A 22 -6.81 -11.28 -8.46
C SER A 22 -7.65 -10.81 -7.28
N VAL A 23 -7.50 -9.53 -6.95
CA VAL A 23 -8.23 -8.84 -5.89
C VAL A 23 -8.46 -7.38 -6.27
N GLU A 24 -9.64 -6.87 -5.96
CA GLU A 24 -9.90 -5.43 -5.77
C GLU A 24 -10.22 -5.19 -4.30
N VAL A 25 -9.54 -4.23 -3.69
CA VAL A 25 -9.83 -3.79 -2.32
C VAL A 25 -10.08 -2.30 -2.30
N THR A 26 -11.15 -1.89 -1.64
CA THR A 26 -11.33 -0.50 -1.20
C THR A 26 -10.77 -0.38 0.21
N TYR A 27 -9.80 0.51 0.40
CA TYR A 27 -9.28 0.89 1.71
C TYR A 27 -9.83 2.26 2.12
N LYS A 28 -10.26 2.35 3.36
CA LYS A 28 -10.45 3.61 4.08
C LYS A 28 -9.23 3.91 4.93
N VAL A 29 -9.20 5.14 5.42
CA VAL A 29 -8.10 5.62 6.25
C VAL A 29 -8.61 6.45 7.41
N ASP A 30 -8.04 6.20 8.58
CA ASP A 30 -8.19 7.05 9.75
C ASP A 30 -6.86 7.75 10.04
N LEU A 31 -6.96 9.00 10.50
CA LEU A 31 -5.87 9.77 11.08
C LEU A 31 -6.14 9.93 12.57
N VAL A 32 -5.28 9.34 13.39
CA VAL A 32 -5.34 9.45 14.85
C VAL A 32 -4.80 10.81 15.26
N GLU A 33 -5.53 11.51 16.14
CA GLU A 33 -5.05 12.77 16.68
C GLU A 33 -3.71 12.58 17.41
N THR A 34 -2.75 13.44 17.07
CA THR A 34 -1.42 13.43 17.66
C THR A 34 -1.02 14.86 18.00
N GLU A 35 -0.12 15.00 18.96
CA GLU A 35 0.47 16.29 19.29
C GLU A 35 1.31 16.79 18.10
N VAL A 36 1.01 17.98 17.63
CA VAL A 36 1.69 18.64 16.51
C VAL A 36 2.10 20.05 16.91
N SER A 37 3.18 20.55 16.32
CA SER A 37 3.65 21.91 16.57
C SER A 37 2.58 22.93 16.20
N GLU A 38 2.57 24.09 16.87
CA GLU A 38 1.60 25.18 16.62
C GLU A 38 1.49 25.52 15.13
N VAL A 39 2.64 25.54 14.44
CA VAL A 39 2.76 25.84 13.01
C VAL A 39 2.00 24.84 12.12
N LEU A 40 1.86 23.58 12.56
CA LEU A 40 1.23 22.51 11.79
C LEU A 40 -0.21 22.22 12.21
N LYS A 41 -0.70 22.79 13.32
CA LYS A 41 -2.04 22.48 13.86
C LYS A 41 -3.16 22.68 12.84
N ASP A 42 -3.20 23.82 12.16
CA ASP A 42 -4.24 24.11 11.18
C ASP A 42 -4.19 23.15 9.99
N ILE A 43 -2.99 22.78 9.54
CA ILE A 43 -2.78 21.84 8.43
C ILE A 43 -3.29 20.44 8.82
N TYR A 44 -2.96 19.98 10.03
CA TYR A 44 -3.44 18.69 10.54
C TYR A 44 -4.94 18.70 10.76
N LYS A 45 -5.53 19.79 11.26
CA LYS A 45 -6.98 19.95 11.39
C LYS A 45 -7.68 19.77 10.05
N ILE A 46 -7.19 20.42 9.00
CA ILE A 46 -7.71 20.23 7.63
C ILE A 46 -7.59 18.76 7.22
N ALA A 47 -6.47 18.10 7.51
CA ALA A 47 -6.29 16.69 7.19
C ALA A 47 -7.31 15.78 7.92
N TYR A 48 -7.51 15.98 9.22
CA TYR A 48 -8.50 15.24 10.02
C TYR A 48 -9.92 15.42 9.48
N ASP A 49 -10.31 16.64 9.14
CA ASP A 49 -11.66 16.93 8.63
C ASP A 49 -11.94 16.31 7.25
N ASN A 50 -10.88 16.06 6.47
CA ASN A 50 -10.99 15.62 5.07
C ASN A 50 -10.64 14.15 4.83
N VAL A 51 -9.97 13.47 5.76
CA VAL A 51 -9.53 12.08 5.58
C VAL A 51 -10.68 11.12 5.28
N LYS A 52 -11.85 11.36 5.90
CA LYS A 52 -13.08 10.57 5.73
C LYS A 52 -13.64 10.57 4.30
N PHE A 53 -13.23 11.51 3.46
CA PHE A 53 -13.65 11.58 2.07
C PHE A 53 -12.67 10.82 1.15
N ILE A 54 -11.57 10.30 1.67
CA ILE A 54 -10.52 9.67 0.89
C ILE A 54 -10.66 8.16 0.95
N ASP A 55 -11.05 7.58 -0.17
CA ASP A 55 -10.96 6.14 -0.40
C ASP A 55 -9.76 5.84 -1.30
N PHE A 56 -9.12 4.70 -1.03
CA PHE A 56 -8.08 4.14 -1.87
C PHE A 56 -8.55 2.82 -2.47
N LYS A 57 -8.02 2.51 -3.66
CA LYS A 57 -8.17 1.21 -4.30
C LYS A 57 -6.83 0.51 -4.41
N LEU A 58 -6.84 -0.79 -4.15
CA LEU A 58 -5.78 -1.73 -4.49
C LEU A 58 -6.32 -2.71 -5.52
N LEU A 59 -5.70 -2.75 -6.69
CA LEU A 59 -5.93 -3.79 -7.69
C LEU A 59 -4.71 -4.71 -7.67
N GLY A 60 -4.89 -6.00 -7.43
CA GLY A 60 -3.82 -7.00 -7.48
C GLY A 60 -4.13 -8.06 -8.52
N TYR A 61 -3.13 -8.42 -9.33
CA TYR A 61 -3.20 -9.52 -10.28
C TYR A 61 -1.86 -10.24 -10.35
N ALA A 62 -1.87 -11.55 -10.10
CA ALA A 62 -0.67 -12.39 -10.04
C ALA A 62 0.40 -11.78 -9.10
N LYS A 63 1.50 -11.27 -9.65
CA LYS A 63 2.63 -10.69 -8.90
C LYS A 63 2.72 -9.18 -8.99
N GLU A 64 1.69 -8.53 -9.53
CA GLU A 64 1.65 -7.09 -9.69
C GLU A 64 0.43 -6.48 -8.99
N SER A 65 0.59 -5.27 -8.47
CA SER A 65 -0.54 -4.51 -7.91
C SER A 65 -0.43 -3.03 -8.18
N LEU A 66 -1.57 -2.34 -8.10
CA LEU A 66 -1.66 -0.89 -8.13
C LEU A 66 -2.50 -0.40 -6.94
N PHE A 67 -1.90 0.39 -6.06
CA PHE A 67 -2.57 1.14 -5.00
C PHE A 67 -2.68 2.62 -5.38
N TYR A 68 -3.87 3.20 -5.32
CA TYR A 68 -4.12 4.59 -5.73
C TYR A 68 -5.37 5.16 -5.07
N ARG A 69 -5.45 6.50 -4.99
CA ARG A 69 -6.67 7.18 -4.52
C ARG A 69 -7.80 7.06 -5.54
N GLU A 70 -9.01 6.77 -5.08
CA GLU A 70 -10.21 6.92 -5.91
C GLU A 70 -10.51 8.42 -6.16
N LYS A 71 -11.06 8.74 -7.33
CA LYS A 71 -11.35 10.14 -7.67
C LYS A 71 -12.59 10.61 -6.90
N LEU A 72 -12.51 11.81 -6.32
CA LEU A 72 -13.66 12.47 -5.67
C LEU A 72 -14.63 13.00 -6.73
N LEU A 73 -15.91 13.08 -6.38
CA LEU A 73 -16.97 13.54 -7.28
C LEU A 73 -17.09 15.07 -7.39
N THR A 74 -16.48 15.85 -6.48
CA THR A 74 -16.65 17.32 -6.41
C THR A 74 -15.35 18.08 -6.14
N ASN A 75 -15.21 19.29 -6.69
CA ASN A 75 -13.98 20.09 -6.66
C ASN A 75 -13.62 20.68 -5.29
N ASP A 76 -14.60 21.06 -4.46
CA ASP A 76 -14.32 21.66 -3.14
C ASP A 76 -13.73 20.63 -2.17
N ALA A 77 -14.16 19.38 -2.28
CA ALA A 77 -13.56 18.26 -1.57
C ALA A 77 -12.10 18.00 -1.99
N GLU A 78 -11.69 18.42 -3.20
CA GLU A 78 -10.35 18.12 -3.72
C GLU A 78 -9.23 18.90 -3.03
N LYS A 79 -9.45 20.16 -2.61
CA LYS A 79 -8.38 20.97 -1.97
C LYS A 79 -8.02 20.46 -0.58
N GLY A 80 -9.01 20.25 0.28
CA GLY A 80 -8.79 19.67 1.62
C GLY A 80 -8.23 18.25 1.53
N ALA A 81 -8.69 17.47 0.55
CA ALA A 81 -8.15 16.15 0.31
C ALA A 81 -6.68 16.16 -0.15
N ASP A 82 -6.21 17.15 -0.92
CA ASP A 82 -4.78 17.22 -1.30
C ASP A 82 -3.87 17.42 -0.09
N ILE A 83 -4.29 18.26 0.86
CA ILE A 83 -3.58 18.44 2.14
C ILE A 83 -3.60 17.14 2.93
N ALA A 84 -4.76 16.49 3.06
CA ALA A 84 -4.89 15.22 3.76
C ALA A 84 -4.00 14.11 3.12
N LEU A 85 -3.98 13.99 1.80
CA LEU A 85 -3.10 13.04 1.08
C LEU A 85 -1.62 13.30 1.33
N THR A 86 -1.25 14.59 1.44
CA THR A 86 0.12 14.99 1.78
C THR A 86 0.47 14.54 3.20
N ILE A 87 -0.41 14.78 4.17
CA ILE A 87 -0.23 14.32 5.56
C ILE A 87 -0.20 12.79 5.65
N LEU A 88 -0.98 12.08 4.84
CA LEU A 88 -0.97 10.62 4.76
C LEU A 88 0.28 10.05 4.07
N GLY A 89 1.02 10.87 3.31
CA GLY A 89 2.08 10.39 2.42
C GLY A 89 1.55 9.41 1.38
N ALA A 90 0.35 9.67 0.85
CA ALA A 90 -0.39 8.78 -0.04
C ALA A 90 -0.90 9.50 -1.30
N LYS A 91 -0.25 10.61 -1.67
CA LYS A 91 -0.56 11.39 -2.87
C LYS A 91 -0.20 10.64 -4.17
N GLY A 92 0.81 9.76 -4.11
CA GLY A 92 1.27 8.99 -5.26
C GLY A 92 0.39 7.78 -5.60
N ARG A 93 0.66 7.20 -6.77
CA ARG A 93 0.14 5.88 -7.19
C ARG A 93 1.26 4.86 -7.07
N PHE A 94 1.02 3.75 -6.38
CA PHE A 94 2.04 2.77 -6.05
C PHE A 94 1.82 1.51 -6.88
N PHE A 95 2.69 1.28 -7.86
CA PHE A 95 2.74 0.06 -8.63
C PHE A 95 3.77 -0.90 -8.03
N THR A 96 3.35 -2.06 -7.56
CA THR A 96 4.23 -3.10 -7.01
C THR A 96 4.45 -4.18 -8.05
N ASN A 97 5.70 -4.62 -8.21
CA ASN A 97 6.06 -5.80 -8.98
C ASN A 97 6.91 -6.72 -8.09
N LEU A 98 6.35 -7.87 -7.72
CA LEU A 98 7.02 -8.84 -6.85
C LEU A 98 8.08 -9.67 -7.58
N GLU A 99 8.11 -9.68 -8.91
CA GLU A 99 9.13 -10.40 -9.68
C GLU A 99 10.48 -9.69 -9.65
N ASN A 100 10.47 -8.37 -9.76
CA ASN A 100 11.68 -7.56 -9.63
C ASN A 100 11.91 -7.04 -8.20
N GLY A 101 10.95 -7.26 -7.29
CA GLY A 101 11.06 -6.87 -5.88
C GLY A 101 11.01 -5.35 -5.65
N LEU A 102 10.32 -4.60 -6.53
CA LEU A 102 10.23 -3.15 -6.46
C LEU A 102 8.79 -2.64 -6.37
N VAL A 103 8.64 -1.50 -5.71
CA VAL A 103 7.45 -0.65 -5.77
C VAL A 103 7.83 0.67 -6.43
N TYR A 104 7.04 1.12 -7.39
CA TYR A 104 7.20 2.38 -8.10
C TYR A 104 6.05 3.31 -7.72
N GLU A 105 6.37 4.45 -7.14
CA GLU A 105 5.45 5.50 -6.76
C GLU A 105 5.48 6.62 -7.81
N ASP A 106 4.40 6.78 -8.57
CA ASP A 106 4.16 7.94 -9.44
C ASP A 106 3.58 9.08 -8.61
N LEU A 107 4.44 10.03 -8.27
CA LEU A 107 4.20 11.07 -7.27
C LEU A 107 4.21 12.46 -7.91
N PRO A 108 3.07 13.18 -7.94
CA PRO A 108 3.04 14.60 -8.26
C PRO A 108 3.53 15.41 -7.06
N ALA A 109 4.69 16.06 -7.19
CA ALA A 109 5.33 16.85 -6.14
C ALA A 109 6.08 18.05 -6.74
N PHE A 110 6.17 19.14 -5.98
CA PHE A 110 6.92 20.35 -6.36
C PHE A 110 6.55 20.99 -7.72
N GLY A 111 5.36 20.70 -8.26
CA GLY A 111 4.94 21.17 -9.60
C GLY A 111 5.35 20.24 -10.75
N GLU A 112 5.99 19.11 -10.45
CA GLU A 112 6.40 18.09 -11.41
C GLU A 112 5.86 16.70 -11.02
N ARG A 113 6.16 15.70 -11.85
CA ARG A 113 5.91 14.28 -11.55
C ARG A 113 7.23 13.53 -11.42
N PHE A 114 7.31 12.71 -10.38
CA PHE A 114 8.46 11.86 -10.07
C PHE A 114 8.02 10.39 -10.08
N ILE A 115 8.94 9.50 -10.44
CA ILE A 115 8.77 8.07 -10.23
C ILE A 115 9.79 7.68 -9.15
N VAL A 116 9.31 7.41 -7.94
CA VAL A 116 10.16 7.03 -6.80
C VAL A 116 10.10 5.52 -6.64
N LYS A 117 11.25 4.85 -6.58
CA LYS A 117 11.32 3.39 -6.38
C LYS A 117 11.68 3.05 -4.94
N HIS A 118 11.02 2.01 -4.45
CA HIS A 118 11.18 1.42 -3.12
C HIS A 118 11.40 -0.08 -3.25
N PRO A 119 12.21 -0.73 -2.39
CA PRO A 119 12.26 -2.18 -2.32
C PRO A 119 10.97 -2.75 -1.70
N VAL A 120 10.60 -3.97 -2.08
CA VAL A 120 9.54 -4.74 -1.38
C VAL A 120 10.06 -5.22 -0.02
N ILE A 121 9.20 -5.14 1.00
CA ILE A 121 9.55 -5.33 2.43
C ILE A 121 9.51 -6.82 2.83
N THR A 122 9.95 -7.76 1.99
CA THR A 122 9.73 -9.20 2.27
C THR A 122 10.44 -9.69 3.54
N ASN A 123 11.71 -9.33 3.73
CA ASN A 123 12.56 -9.90 4.79
C ASN A 123 12.62 -9.06 6.06
N GLU A 124 11.96 -7.90 6.09
CA GLU A 124 11.99 -6.98 7.23
C GLU A 124 10.79 -7.16 8.16
N TRP A 125 9.76 -7.89 7.72
CA TRP A 125 8.61 -8.20 8.54
C TRP A 125 8.97 -9.19 9.65
N LYS A 126 8.69 -8.80 10.90
CA LYS A 126 8.65 -9.68 12.06
C LYS A 126 7.23 -10.23 12.21
N LEU A 127 7.03 -11.49 11.82
CA LEU A 127 5.75 -12.19 11.98
C LEU A 127 5.50 -12.53 13.46
N THR A 128 4.26 -12.43 13.90
CA THR A 128 3.85 -12.75 15.28
C THR A 128 2.74 -13.79 15.29
N LYS A 129 2.48 -14.39 16.47
CA LYS A 129 1.36 -15.34 16.66
C LYS A 129 0.04 -14.65 16.99
N ASN A 130 0.02 -13.33 17.15
CA ASN A 130 -1.21 -12.60 17.43
C ASN A 130 -2.12 -12.64 16.20
N SER A 131 -3.38 -13.01 16.41
CA SER A 131 -4.40 -13.06 15.38
C SER A 131 -5.64 -12.29 15.77
N LYS A 132 -6.38 -11.83 14.77
CA LYS A 132 -7.72 -11.24 14.91
C LYS A 132 -8.52 -11.47 13.63
N SER A 133 -9.84 -11.45 13.72
CA SER A 133 -10.70 -11.48 12.53
C SER A 133 -10.91 -10.08 11.98
N ILE A 134 -10.77 -9.89 10.67
CA ILE A 134 -11.18 -8.69 9.95
C ILE A 134 -12.18 -9.11 8.89
N GLY A 135 -13.44 -8.72 9.07
CA GLY A 135 -14.56 -9.30 8.32
C GLY A 135 -14.61 -10.82 8.51
N LYS A 136 -14.53 -11.57 7.41
CA LYS A 136 -14.52 -13.04 7.42
C LYS A 136 -13.13 -13.68 7.48
N TYR A 137 -12.07 -12.89 7.42
CA TYR A 137 -10.70 -13.39 7.27
C TYR A 137 -9.99 -13.46 8.62
N LEU A 138 -9.29 -14.57 8.88
CA LEU A 138 -8.36 -14.65 10.00
C LEU A 138 -7.06 -13.94 9.62
N CYS A 139 -6.74 -12.87 10.33
CA CYS A 139 -5.53 -12.08 10.11
C CYS A 139 -4.49 -12.33 11.20
N TYR A 140 -3.23 -12.24 10.82
CA TYR A 140 -2.08 -12.32 11.72
C TYR A 140 -1.33 -11.00 11.73
N LYS A 141 -0.77 -10.65 12.88
CA LYS A 141 0.01 -9.44 13.04
C LYS A 141 1.45 -9.65 12.59
N ALA A 142 1.96 -8.70 11.81
CA ALA A 142 3.37 -8.53 11.51
C ALA A 142 3.80 -7.10 11.84
N THR A 143 5.08 -6.91 12.13
CA THR A 143 5.64 -5.58 12.41
C THR A 143 6.92 -5.34 11.62
N THR A 144 7.11 -4.12 11.15
CA THR A 144 8.37 -3.63 10.58
C THR A 144 8.65 -2.21 11.09
N THR A 145 9.70 -1.57 10.60
CA THR A 145 10.07 -0.20 10.96
C THR A 145 10.05 0.68 9.72
N TYR A 146 9.36 1.80 9.81
CA TYR A 146 9.47 2.90 8.85
C TYR A 146 10.57 3.85 9.29
N VAL A 147 11.53 4.10 8.40
CA VAL A 147 12.71 4.95 8.68
C VAL A 147 12.61 6.26 7.91
N VAL A 148 12.77 7.37 8.63
CA VAL A 148 12.89 8.71 8.04
C VAL A 148 14.29 9.23 8.35
N ASN A 149 15.03 9.60 7.30
CA ASN A 149 16.33 10.26 7.43
C ASN A 149 16.21 11.72 7.03
N ASN A 150 16.63 12.65 7.88
CA ASN A 150 16.69 14.06 7.56
C ASN A 150 17.91 14.72 8.23
N SER A 151 18.04 16.04 8.09
CA SER A 151 19.15 16.81 8.69
C SER A 151 19.23 16.72 10.21
N LYS A 152 18.15 16.33 10.90
CA LYS A 152 18.09 16.13 12.36
C LYS A 152 18.41 14.70 12.80
N GLY A 153 18.60 13.77 11.86
CA GLY A 153 19.00 12.39 12.14
C GLY A 153 18.08 11.33 11.53
N ARG A 154 18.24 10.11 12.02
CA ARG A 154 17.46 8.92 11.65
C ARG A 154 16.36 8.70 12.68
N PHE A 155 15.11 8.66 12.22
CA PHE A 155 13.93 8.43 13.03
C PHE A 155 13.28 7.11 12.62
N GLU A 156 12.93 6.30 13.59
CA GLU A 156 12.34 4.98 13.39
C GLU A 156 10.94 4.94 14.00
N PHE A 157 9.97 4.50 13.20
CA PHE A 157 8.57 4.41 13.61
C PHE A 157 8.07 2.98 13.43
N PRO A 158 7.40 2.39 14.43
CA PRO A 158 6.83 1.05 14.28
C PRO A 158 5.71 1.07 13.25
N VAL A 159 5.71 0.06 12.39
CA VAL A 159 4.62 -0.25 11.46
C VAL A 159 4.01 -1.57 11.89
N ILE A 160 2.67 -1.59 11.97
CA ILE A 160 1.91 -2.80 12.31
C ILE A 160 1.02 -3.13 11.12
N ALA A 161 1.09 -4.37 10.63
CA ALA A 161 0.22 -4.88 9.59
C ALA A 161 -0.57 -6.09 10.12
N TRP A 162 -1.85 -6.17 9.77
CA TRP A 162 -2.66 -7.37 9.92
C TRP A 162 -2.94 -7.95 8.54
N TYR A 163 -2.41 -9.14 8.26
CA TYR A 163 -2.49 -9.75 6.94
C TYR A 163 -3.29 -11.06 6.97
N ALA A 164 -4.00 -11.36 5.89
CA ALA A 164 -4.83 -12.55 5.70
C ALA A 164 -4.14 -13.56 4.77
N PRO A 165 -3.57 -14.67 5.30
CA PRO A 165 -2.89 -15.68 4.47
C PRO A 165 -3.80 -16.39 3.48
N GLU A 166 -5.10 -16.48 3.79
CA GLU A 166 -6.11 -17.09 2.91
C GLU A 166 -6.22 -16.36 1.55
N ILE A 167 -5.90 -15.06 1.50
CA ILE A 167 -5.78 -14.30 0.26
C ILE A 167 -4.30 -14.27 -0.10
N ASN A 168 -3.84 -15.27 -0.88
CA ASN A 168 -2.44 -15.47 -1.24
C ASN A 168 -1.92 -14.45 -2.28
N LEU A 169 -1.98 -13.18 -1.91
CA LEU A 169 -1.49 -12.04 -2.68
C LEU A 169 -0.75 -11.10 -1.71
N SER A 170 0.58 -11.02 -1.85
CA SER A 170 1.49 -10.31 -0.93
C SER A 170 1.47 -8.78 -1.08
N PHE A 171 0.28 -8.19 -1.19
CA PHE A 171 0.09 -6.76 -1.43
C PHE A 171 -0.54 -6.05 -0.22
N GLY A 172 -0.52 -4.72 -0.24
CA GLY A 172 -1.09 -3.88 0.80
C GLY A 172 -1.12 -2.40 0.42
N PRO A 173 -1.50 -1.53 1.36
CA PRO A 173 -1.53 -0.08 1.12
C PRO A 173 -0.16 0.51 0.81
N LYS A 174 -0.12 1.54 -0.05
CA LYS A 174 1.10 2.25 -0.47
C LYS A 174 2.19 1.28 -0.98
N ASN A 175 3.37 1.34 -0.38
CA ASN A 175 4.53 0.50 -0.67
C ASN A 175 4.66 -0.71 0.26
N TYR A 176 3.71 -0.95 1.16
CA TYR A 176 3.75 -2.10 2.06
C TYR A 176 3.27 -3.36 1.36
N SER A 177 4.20 -4.30 1.19
CA SER A 177 4.02 -5.57 0.49
C SER A 177 5.00 -6.61 1.04
N GLY A 178 4.91 -7.86 0.58
CA GLY A 178 5.87 -8.91 0.93
C GLY A 178 5.48 -9.78 2.13
N LEU A 179 4.31 -9.58 2.73
CA LEU A 179 3.76 -10.53 3.72
C LEU A 179 3.16 -11.77 3.04
N PRO A 180 3.09 -12.93 3.73
CA PRO A 180 2.49 -14.14 3.18
C PRO A 180 0.95 -14.07 3.23
N GLY A 181 0.39 -13.09 2.53
CA GLY A 181 -1.03 -12.79 2.47
C GLY A 181 -1.30 -11.30 2.27
N LEU A 182 -2.56 -10.97 1.98
CA LEU A 182 -3.00 -9.59 1.74
C LEU A 182 -3.09 -8.81 3.05
N ILE A 183 -2.52 -7.60 3.09
CA ILE A 183 -2.59 -6.71 4.27
C ILE A 183 -3.98 -6.08 4.34
N LEU A 184 -4.80 -6.44 5.32
CA LEU A 184 -6.15 -5.89 5.49
C LEU A 184 -6.21 -4.66 6.40
N GLU A 185 -5.22 -4.49 7.28
CA GLU A 185 -5.06 -3.29 8.10
C GLU A 185 -3.57 -2.97 8.22
N LEU A 186 -3.23 -1.69 8.09
CA LEU A 186 -1.87 -1.19 8.19
C LEU A 186 -1.86 0.08 9.02
N ARG A 187 -1.13 0.07 10.13
CA ARG A 187 -0.84 1.25 10.94
C ARG A 187 0.59 1.71 10.72
N GLU A 188 0.75 2.91 10.19
CA GLU A 188 2.02 3.64 10.05
C GLU A 188 1.90 4.93 10.88
N LYS A 189 2.57 4.99 12.03
CA LYS A 189 2.45 6.11 12.99
C LYS A 189 0.99 6.34 13.44
N ASP A 190 0.45 7.51 13.09
CA ASP A 190 -0.89 8.04 13.34
C ASP A 190 -1.88 7.68 12.23
N ARG A 191 -1.44 6.98 11.17
CA ARG A 191 -2.25 6.64 10.00
C ARG A 191 -2.67 5.19 10.06
N ILE A 192 -3.95 4.91 9.91
CA ILE A 192 -4.49 3.54 9.89
C ILE A 192 -5.25 3.34 8.59
N PHE A 193 -4.71 2.52 7.70
CA PHE A 193 -5.40 2.07 6.49
C PHE A 193 -6.11 0.75 6.81
N TYR A 194 -7.37 0.60 6.42
CA TYR A 194 -8.13 -0.63 6.65
C TYR A 194 -9.05 -0.96 5.48
N ALA A 195 -9.15 -2.24 5.16
CA ALA A 195 -9.99 -2.73 4.07
C ALA A 195 -11.48 -2.59 4.44
N ASP A 196 -12.24 -1.87 3.60
CA ASP A 196 -13.69 -1.69 3.70
C ASP A 196 -14.44 -2.70 2.84
N LYS A 197 -13.95 -2.95 1.61
CA LYS A 197 -14.55 -3.90 0.66
C LYS A 197 -13.46 -4.73 -0.01
N ILE A 198 -13.71 -6.01 -0.20
CA ILE A 198 -12.78 -6.96 -0.81
C ILE A 198 -13.54 -7.79 -1.85
N ASN A 199 -13.17 -7.65 -3.12
CA ASN A 199 -13.71 -8.40 -4.25
C ASN A 199 -12.63 -9.31 -4.81
N LEU A 200 -12.82 -10.62 -4.71
CA LEU A 200 -11.83 -11.62 -5.10
C LEU A 200 -12.17 -12.18 -6.47
N GLY A 201 -11.16 -12.35 -7.33
CA GLY A 201 -11.35 -12.99 -8.64
C GLY A 201 -12.17 -12.18 -9.66
N GLN A 202 -12.36 -10.87 -9.44
CA GLN A 202 -13.33 -10.05 -10.17
C GLN A 202 -12.74 -8.89 -11.00
N LEU A 203 -11.43 -8.89 -11.31
CA LEU A 203 -10.86 -7.81 -12.12
C LEU A 203 -11.24 -7.92 -13.60
N ASP A 204 -11.93 -6.90 -14.12
CA ASP A 204 -12.22 -6.77 -15.55
C ASP A 204 -10.97 -6.41 -16.38
N GLU A 205 -11.07 -6.43 -17.71
CA GLU A 205 -9.94 -6.15 -18.59
C GLU A 205 -9.40 -4.72 -18.43
N LYS A 206 -10.27 -3.74 -18.17
CA LYS A 206 -9.88 -2.35 -17.96
C LYS A 206 -9.09 -2.21 -16.67
N GLN A 207 -9.53 -2.83 -15.59
CA GLN A 207 -8.83 -2.86 -14.31
C GLN A 207 -7.48 -3.56 -14.42
N ARG A 208 -7.40 -4.70 -15.10
CA ARG A 208 -6.12 -5.38 -15.34
C ARG A 208 -5.14 -4.51 -16.12
N LYS A 209 -5.61 -3.77 -17.14
CA LYS A 209 -4.78 -2.82 -17.90
C LYS A 209 -4.30 -1.61 -17.08
N LEU A 210 -4.95 -1.29 -15.96
CA LEU A 210 -4.46 -0.24 -15.04
C LEU A 210 -3.26 -0.70 -14.22
N ILE A 211 -3.13 -2.01 -13.97
CA ILE A 211 -1.97 -2.59 -13.27
C ILE A 211 -0.80 -2.61 -14.26
N ALA A 212 -0.10 -1.49 -14.32
CA ALA A 212 1.02 -1.29 -15.22
C ALA A 212 2.06 -0.37 -14.58
N PRO A 213 3.35 -0.55 -14.91
CA PRO A 213 4.39 0.34 -14.43
C PRO A 213 4.14 1.78 -14.89
N PRO A 214 4.49 2.78 -14.07
CA PRO A 214 4.35 4.17 -14.46
C PRO A 214 5.26 4.48 -15.65
N LYS A 215 4.75 5.30 -16.57
CA LYS A 215 5.50 5.79 -17.74
C LYS A 215 6.09 7.16 -17.45
N GLY A 216 7.26 7.46 -17.98
CA GLY A 216 7.85 8.80 -17.91
C GLY A 216 9.32 8.80 -17.55
N LYS A 217 9.71 9.70 -16.63
CA LYS A 217 11.09 9.91 -16.18
C LYS A 217 11.69 8.63 -15.59
N LYS A 218 13.03 8.53 -15.59
CA LYS A 218 13.72 7.41 -14.97
C LYS A 218 13.39 7.34 -13.46
N PRO A 219 13.13 6.14 -12.91
CA PRO A 219 12.89 5.98 -11.48
C PRO A 219 14.08 6.41 -10.64
N ILE A 220 13.83 7.18 -9.57
CA ILE A 220 14.81 7.61 -8.57
C ILE A 220 14.51 6.96 -7.22
N THR A 221 15.50 6.83 -6.35
CA THR A 221 15.34 6.35 -4.97
C THR A 221 14.66 7.38 -4.08
N GLN A 222 14.10 6.94 -2.95
CA GLN A 222 13.56 7.84 -1.93
C GLN A 222 14.62 8.87 -1.47
N ALA A 223 15.88 8.45 -1.28
CA ALA A 223 16.94 9.36 -0.86
C ALA A 223 17.26 10.46 -1.89
N GLU A 224 17.25 10.13 -3.19
CA GLU A 224 17.39 11.12 -4.26
C GLU A 224 16.20 12.08 -4.30
N PHE A 225 14.97 11.57 -4.11
CA PHE A 225 13.77 12.39 -4.02
C PHE A 225 13.81 13.35 -2.82
N ASP A 226 14.20 12.88 -1.65
CA ASP A 226 14.35 13.68 -0.44
C ASP A 226 15.40 14.79 -0.62
N ALA A 227 16.52 14.49 -1.30
CA ALA A 227 17.56 15.48 -1.61
C ALA A 227 17.04 16.60 -2.54
N ILE A 228 16.22 16.26 -3.54
CA ILE A 228 15.56 17.25 -4.41
C ILE A 228 14.63 18.14 -3.57
N GLY A 229 13.80 17.55 -2.70
CA GLY A 229 12.90 18.29 -1.82
C GLY A 229 13.65 19.25 -0.89
N ALA A 230 14.75 18.79 -0.28
CA ALA A 230 15.59 19.61 0.59
C ALA A 230 16.22 20.80 -0.16
N LYS A 231 16.68 20.60 -1.40
CA LYS A 231 17.21 21.67 -2.25
C LYS A 231 16.14 22.72 -2.55
N ILE A 232 14.95 22.30 -2.99
CA ILE A 232 13.82 23.19 -3.30
C ILE A 232 13.39 23.97 -2.06
N ALA A 233 13.34 23.34 -0.89
CA ALA A 233 13.00 24.00 0.36
C ALA A 233 14.04 25.09 0.71
N LYS A 234 15.34 24.79 0.56
CA LYS A 234 16.41 25.77 0.80
C LYS A 234 16.33 26.97 -0.16
N GLU A 235 16.04 26.73 -1.44
CA GLU A 235 15.91 27.81 -2.44
C GLU A 235 14.69 28.70 -2.17
N ARG A 236 13.56 28.14 -1.72
CA ARG A 236 12.33 28.89 -1.46
C ARG A 236 12.30 29.60 -0.11
N PHE A 237 12.94 29.03 0.91
CA PHE A 237 12.78 29.46 2.30
C PHE A 237 14.09 29.78 3.03
N GLY A 238 15.25 29.41 2.47
CA GLY A 238 16.57 29.60 3.10
C GLY A 238 17.22 30.96 2.86
N GLY A 239 16.51 31.91 2.25
CA GLY A 239 16.95 33.29 2.03
C GLY A 239 16.39 34.31 3.03
N ARG A 240 15.92 33.86 4.20
CA ARG A 240 15.49 34.72 5.32
C ARG A 240 16.40 34.55 6.51
#